data_AF-A0A2V4EBK6-F1
#
_entry.id   AF-A0A2V4EBK6-F1
#
_cell.length_a   1.000
_cell.length_b   1.000
_cell.length_c   1.000
_cell.angle_alpha   90.00
_cell.angle_beta   90.00
_cell.angle_gamma   90.00
#
_symmetry.space_group_name_H-M   'P 1'
#
loop_
_entity.id
_entity.type
_entity.pdbx_description
1 polymer ?
#
loop_
_entity_poly.entity_id
_entity_poly.type
_entity_poly.pdbx_seq_one_letter_code
_entity_poly.pdbx_strand_id
1 'polypeptide(L)'
;MKKIIVVSILTLLSFNSFANDNAKRLTEQILKGDISIFRNEGNSNIRHAIPTVNALQLISEYNNNQYKYEKTYNNQNVNIKTSASGLKTDLSGEPFVVANGKNQFEYVLLELKNKDDAKEISEGNKLDLICVGTKDNLSFPILKNCVKSDDYFQKYFEVTMSKINKLEKDDKPSSPIETFYLALWKFDIQKPNTLDKYKTFSELMQNKSDFDEVTALVKANITEENRTTTMPTP
;
A
#
# COMPACT_ATOMS: atom_id res chain seq x y z
N MET A 1 28.77 -10.15 43.42
CA MET A 1 28.68 -9.13 42.35
C MET A 1 28.31 -9.69 40.96
N LYS A 2 28.73 -10.89 40.53
CA LYS A 2 28.35 -11.44 39.21
C LYS A 2 26.85 -11.78 39.02
N LYS A 3 26.12 -12.18 40.08
CA LYS A 3 24.69 -12.56 39.99
C LYS A 3 23.72 -11.37 39.82
N ILE A 4 24.07 -10.18 40.30
CA ILE A 4 23.21 -8.98 40.20
C ILE A 4 23.25 -8.42 38.77
N ILE A 5 24.41 -8.48 38.10
CA ILE A 5 24.58 -8.00 36.72
C ILE A 5 23.75 -8.83 35.73
N VAL A 6 23.65 -10.15 35.93
CA VAL A 6 22.89 -11.04 35.04
C VAL A 6 21.38 -10.76 35.11
N VAL A 7 20.82 -10.49 36.28
CA VAL A 7 19.38 -10.20 36.45
C VAL A 7 19.02 -8.87 35.78
N SER A 8 19.83 -7.82 35.94
CA SER A 8 19.57 -6.52 35.32
C SER A 8 19.65 -6.55 33.79
N ILE A 9 20.57 -7.33 33.21
CA ILE A 9 20.69 -7.48 31.76
C ILE A 9 19.48 -8.25 31.19
N LEU A 10 19.03 -9.33 31.85
CA LEU A 10 17.85 -10.08 31.42
C LEU A 10 16.58 -9.22 31.43
N THR A 11 16.39 -8.38 32.47
CA THR A 11 15.23 -7.49 32.53
C THR A 11 15.23 -6.47 31.39
N LEU A 12 16.39 -5.87 31.08
CA LEU A 12 16.52 -4.89 29.98
C LEU A 12 16.27 -5.52 28.61
N LEU A 13 16.72 -6.76 28.40
CA LEU A 13 16.46 -7.49 27.15
C LEU A 13 14.98 -7.82 26.99
N SER A 14 14.30 -8.25 28.07
CA SER A 14 12.86 -8.54 28.02
C SER A 14 12.03 -7.31 27.69
N PHE A 15 12.32 -6.15 28.29
CA PHE A 15 11.55 -4.93 28.03
C PHE A 15 11.68 -4.42 26.59
N ASN A 16 12.88 -4.48 26.01
CA ASN A 16 13.07 -4.10 24.61
C ASN A 16 12.29 -4.99 23.64
N SER A 17 12.20 -6.30 23.94
CA SER A 17 11.39 -7.24 23.15
C SER A 17 9.90 -6.91 23.24
N PHE A 18 9.36 -6.67 24.44
CA PHE A 18 7.95 -6.29 24.60
C PHE A 18 7.60 -4.97 23.90
N ALA A 19 8.49 -3.97 23.99
CA ALA A 19 8.33 -2.70 23.31
C ALA A 19 8.29 -2.86 21.78
N ASN A 20 9.13 -3.75 21.23
CA ASN A 20 9.14 -4.09 19.82
C ASN A 20 7.81 -4.74 19.39
N ASP A 21 7.35 -5.74 20.14
CA ASP A 21 6.12 -6.47 19.82
C ASP A 21 4.88 -5.55 19.86
N ASN A 22 4.81 -4.64 20.83
CA ASN A 22 3.76 -3.63 20.89
C ASN A 22 3.77 -2.67 19.69
N ALA A 23 4.97 -2.20 19.31
CA ALA A 23 5.12 -1.33 18.16
C ALA A 23 4.71 -2.04 16.86
N LYS A 24 5.15 -3.29 16.64
CA LYS A 24 4.76 -4.12 15.49
C LYS A 24 3.25 -4.30 15.40
N ARG A 25 2.61 -4.66 16.52
CA ARG A 25 1.15 -4.86 16.59
C ARG A 25 0.38 -3.61 16.17
N LEU A 26 0.74 -2.43 16.69
CA LEU A 26 0.06 -1.19 16.34
C LEU A 26 0.36 -0.75 14.90
N THR A 27 1.59 -0.92 14.43
CA THR A 27 1.95 -0.64 13.02
C THR A 27 1.19 -1.54 12.05
N GLU A 28 1.05 -2.83 12.37
CA GLU A 28 0.25 -3.77 11.58
C GLU A 28 -1.20 -3.31 11.45
N GLN A 29 -1.80 -2.82 12.53
CA GLN A 29 -3.17 -2.30 12.52
C GLN A 29 -3.30 -1.04 11.68
N ILE A 30 -2.32 -0.13 11.73
CA ILE A 30 -2.30 1.08 10.90
C ILE A 30 -2.25 0.70 9.43
N LEU A 31 -1.36 -0.22 9.07
CA LEU A 31 -1.19 -0.63 7.68
C LEU A 31 -2.46 -1.31 7.13
N LYS A 32 -3.03 -2.24 7.90
CA LYS A 32 -4.32 -2.88 7.55
C LYS A 32 -5.46 -1.87 7.48
N GLY A 33 -5.49 -0.90 8.39
CA GLY A 33 -6.45 0.18 8.42
C GLY A 33 -6.38 1.06 7.17
N ASP A 34 -5.19 1.51 6.79
CA ASP A 34 -4.97 2.37 5.61
C ASP A 34 -5.37 1.65 4.30
N ILE A 35 -5.02 0.36 4.18
CA ILE A 35 -5.47 -0.50 3.06
C ILE A 35 -7.00 -0.60 3.03
N SER A 36 -7.63 -0.87 4.18
CA SER A 36 -9.10 -0.98 4.27
C SER A 36 -9.79 0.33 3.89
N ILE A 37 -9.29 1.46 4.40
CA ILE A 37 -9.81 2.80 4.06
C ILE A 37 -9.66 3.06 2.56
N PHE A 38 -8.51 2.74 1.96
CA PHE A 38 -8.29 2.88 0.53
C PHE A 38 -9.32 2.10 -0.29
N ARG A 39 -9.50 0.81 0.03
CA ARG A 39 -10.41 -0.09 -0.72
C ARG A 39 -11.86 0.39 -0.66
N ASN A 40 -12.26 0.95 0.47
CA ASN A 40 -13.56 1.55 0.71
C ASN A 40 -13.67 3.01 0.24
N GLU A 41 -12.74 3.47 -0.61
CA GLU A 41 -12.77 4.80 -1.26
C GLU A 41 -12.66 5.99 -0.30
N GLY A 42 -12.19 5.73 0.92
CA GLY A 42 -11.90 6.75 1.92
C GLY A 42 -10.64 7.57 1.62
N ASN A 43 -10.26 8.41 2.57
CA ASN A 43 -9.04 9.21 2.50
C ASN A 43 -7.89 8.46 3.20
N SER A 44 -7.11 7.68 2.45
CA SER A 44 -5.94 6.94 2.92
C SER A 44 -4.64 7.53 2.39
N ASN A 45 -3.51 7.21 3.03
CA ASN A 45 -2.19 7.60 2.54
C ASN A 45 -1.88 6.92 1.20
N ILE A 46 -2.30 5.65 1.01
CA ILE A 46 -2.19 4.92 -0.26
C ILE A 46 -2.85 5.68 -1.42
N ARG A 47 -3.95 6.40 -1.19
CA ARG A 47 -4.68 7.11 -2.26
C ARG A 47 -3.85 8.20 -2.93
N HIS A 48 -2.89 8.79 -2.22
CA HIS A 48 -1.97 9.77 -2.80
C HIS A 48 -0.95 9.13 -3.75
N ALA A 49 -0.66 7.85 -3.56
CA ALA A 49 0.31 7.10 -4.35
C ALA A 49 -0.33 6.25 -5.46
N ILE A 50 -1.61 5.88 -5.34
CA ILE A 50 -2.34 5.07 -6.30
C ILE A 50 -3.70 5.73 -6.60
N PRO A 51 -3.84 6.47 -7.72
CA PRO A 51 -5.15 6.98 -8.12
C PRO A 51 -6.12 5.83 -8.41
N THR A 52 -7.36 6.01 -7.94
CA THR A 52 -8.49 5.12 -8.28
C THR A 52 -9.26 5.71 -9.46
N VAL A 53 -9.50 4.89 -10.48
CA VAL A 53 -10.15 5.27 -11.74
C VAL A 53 -11.11 4.18 -12.20
N ASN A 54 -11.93 4.48 -13.20
CA ASN A 54 -12.70 3.50 -13.96
C ASN A 54 -12.41 3.62 -15.47
N ALA A 55 -12.93 2.67 -16.27
CA ALA A 55 -12.69 2.66 -17.71
C ALA A 55 -13.19 3.93 -18.42
N LEU A 56 -14.38 4.42 -18.07
CA LEU A 56 -14.96 5.65 -18.65
C LEU A 56 -14.06 6.87 -18.44
N GLN A 57 -13.49 7.01 -17.25
CA GLN A 57 -12.57 8.08 -16.92
C GLN A 57 -11.30 7.99 -17.76
N LEU A 58 -10.65 6.82 -17.81
CA LEU A 58 -9.42 6.63 -18.57
C LEU A 58 -9.62 6.91 -20.07
N ILE A 59 -10.71 6.41 -20.65
CA ILE A 59 -11.10 6.66 -22.04
C ILE A 59 -11.29 8.16 -22.28
N SER A 60 -12.05 8.82 -21.41
CA SER A 60 -12.31 10.26 -21.56
C SER A 60 -11.03 11.08 -21.45
N GLU A 61 -10.16 10.78 -20.49
CA GLU A 61 -8.91 11.51 -20.31
C GLU A 61 -7.95 11.32 -21.49
N TYR A 62 -7.85 10.09 -22.01
CA TYR A 62 -7.05 9.77 -23.18
C TYR A 62 -7.56 10.49 -24.44
N ASN A 63 -8.85 10.38 -24.74
CA ASN A 63 -9.46 10.99 -25.93
C ASN A 63 -9.40 12.52 -25.89
N ASN A 64 -9.54 13.11 -24.70
CA ASN A 64 -9.49 14.56 -24.54
C ASN A 64 -8.07 15.12 -24.71
N ASN A 65 -7.06 14.43 -24.14
CA ASN A 65 -5.67 14.85 -24.23
C ASN A 65 -4.71 13.68 -23.92
N GLN A 66 -4.32 12.95 -24.95
CA GLN A 66 -3.40 11.82 -24.84
C GLN A 66 -2.07 12.18 -24.15
N TYR A 67 -1.46 13.32 -24.49
CA TYR A 67 -0.19 13.73 -23.88
C TYR A 67 -0.32 13.95 -22.36
N LYS A 68 -1.43 14.55 -21.92
CA LYS A 68 -1.71 14.74 -20.49
C LYS A 68 -1.97 13.39 -19.81
N TYR A 69 -2.76 12.53 -20.43
CA TYR A 69 -3.02 11.17 -19.94
C TYR A 69 -1.72 10.41 -19.71
N GLU A 70 -0.85 10.36 -20.71
CA GLU A 70 0.43 9.65 -20.64
C GLU A 70 1.33 10.23 -19.56
N LYS A 71 1.38 11.57 -19.43
CA LYS A 71 2.13 12.21 -18.35
C LYS A 71 1.59 11.85 -16.97
N THR A 72 0.28 11.67 -16.83
CA THR A 72 -0.38 11.33 -15.56
C THR A 72 -0.18 9.86 -15.18
N TYR A 73 -0.29 8.92 -16.12
CA TYR A 73 -0.37 7.49 -15.80
C TYR A 73 0.87 6.67 -16.17
N ASN A 74 1.79 7.16 -16.99
CA ASN A 74 2.94 6.37 -17.40
C ASN A 74 3.84 5.99 -16.21
N ASN A 75 4.10 4.69 -16.05
CA ASN A 75 4.83 4.09 -14.92
C ASN A 75 4.18 4.32 -13.56
N GLN A 76 2.93 4.78 -13.53
CA GLN A 76 2.18 5.03 -12.32
C GLN A 76 1.34 3.80 -11.98
N ASN A 77 1.34 3.41 -10.70
CA ASN A 77 0.38 2.43 -10.21
C ASN A 77 -1.02 3.04 -10.22
N VAL A 78 -1.99 2.33 -10.77
CA VAL A 78 -3.38 2.77 -10.91
C VAL A 78 -4.29 1.69 -10.36
N ASN A 79 -5.25 2.07 -9.53
CA ASN A 79 -6.32 1.19 -9.13
C ASN A 79 -7.51 1.37 -10.08
N ILE A 80 -7.77 0.39 -10.93
CA ILE A 80 -8.92 0.42 -11.83
C ILE A 80 -10.05 -0.44 -11.24
N LYS A 81 -11.20 0.21 -11.03
CA LYS A 81 -12.47 -0.44 -10.68
C LYS A 81 -13.39 -0.37 -11.89
N THR A 82 -13.70 -1.52 -12.49
CA THR A 82 -14.46 -1.57 -13.75
C THR A 82 -15.28 -2.86 -13.88
N SER A 83 -16.04 -2.99 -14.95
CA SER A 83 -16.64 -4.26 -15.36
C SER A 83 -15.99 -4.75 -16.65
N ALA A 84 -15.68 -6.04 -16.71
CA ALA A 84 -15.20 -6.68 -17.93
C ALA A 84 -16.31 -6.69 -18.97
N SER A 85 -15.98 -6.32 -20.20
CA SER A 85 -16.83 -6.48 -21.38
C SER A 85 -16.47 -7.73 -22.18
N GLY A 86 -15.41 -8.43 -21.78
CA GLY A 86 -14.99 -9.69 -22.37
C GLY A 86 -13.47 -9.83 -22.38
N LEU A 87 -13.03 -10.89 -23.06
CA LEU A 87 -11.63 -11.17 -23.34
C LEU A 87 -11.40 -11.07 -24.84
N LYS A 88 -10.21 -10.61 -25.21
CA LYS A 88 -9.71 -10.65 -26.58
C LYS A 88 -8.26 -11.14 -26.54
N THR A 89 -7.76 -11.56 -27.69
CA THR A 89 -6.36 -12.01 -27.83
C THR A 89 -5.63 -11.09 -28.78
N ASP A 90 -4.35 -10.87 -28.53
CA ASP A 90 -3.49 -10.16 -29.47
C ASP A 90 -3.03 -11.08 -30.62
N LEU A 91 -2.16 -10.55 -31.49
CA LEU A 91 -1.63 -11.30 -32.63
C LEU A 91 -0.74 -12.49 -32.21
N SER A 92 -0.18 -12.47 -31.00
CA SER A 92 0.55 -13.59 -30.41
C SER A 92 -0.35 -14.58 -29.67
N GLY A 93 -1.66 -14.34 -29.63
CA GLY A 93 -2.62 -15.18 -28.90
C GLY A 93 -2.72 -14.84 -27.41
N GLU A 94 -2.12 -13.74 -26.96
CA GLU A 94 -2.09 -13.39 -25.55
C GLU A 94 -3.39 -12.72 -25.12
N PRO A 95 -4.02 -13.19 -24.03
CA PRO A 95 -5.31 -12.69 -23.61
C PRO A 95 -5.17 -11.32 -22.93
N PHE A 96 -6.10 -10.43 -23.26
CA PHE A 96 -6.30 -9.17 -22.58
C PHE A 96 -7.77 -8.99 -22.23
N VAL A 97 -8.00 -8.36 -21.08
CA VAL A 97 -9.35 -8.01 -20.64
C VAL A 97 -9.75 -6.70 -21.29
N VAL A 98 -10.95 -6.67 -21.85
CA VAL A 98 -11.55 -5.46 -22.41
C VAL A 98 -12.53 -4.91 -21.39
N ALA A 99 -12.39 -3.62 -21.06
CA ALA A 99 -13.36 -2.90 -20.27
C ALA A 99 -13.92 -1.74 -21.08
N ASN A 100 -15.17 -1.87 -21.55
CA ASN A 100 -15.82 -0.85 -22.37
C ASN A 100 -16.17 0.39 -21.54
N GLY A 101 -16.14 1.54 -22.22
CA GLY A 101 -16.70 2.80 -21.76
C GLY A 101 -18.17 2.91 -22.15
N LYS A 102 -18.53 3.91 -22.95
CA LYS A 102 -19.93 4.19 -23.32
C LYS A 102 -20.45 3.26 -24.41
N ASN A 103 -19.56 2.71 -25.25
CA ASN A 103 -19.91 1.85 -26.37
C ASN A 103 -18.77 0.86 -26.68
N GLN A 104 -19.02 -0.09 -27.58
CA GLN A 104 -18.10 -1.19 -27.94
C GLN A 104 -16.80 -0.75 -28.65
N PHE A 105 -16.72 0.50 -29.12
CA PHE A 105 -15.55 1.06 -29.80
C PHE A 105 -14.68 1.91 -28.86
N GLU A 106 -15.12 2.13 -27.64
CA GLU A 106 -14.39 2.86 -26.61
C GLU A 106 -14.08 1.89 -25.48
N TYR A 107 -12.83 1.46 -25.35
CA TYR A 107 -12.44 0.49 -24.33
C TYR A 107 -11.05 0.76 -23.76
N VAL A 108 -10.82 0.21 -22.57
CA VAL A 108 -9.50 0.08 -21.96
C VAL A 108 -9.05 -1.36 -22.10
N LEU A 109 -7.78 -1.56 -22.46
CA LEU A 109 -7.14 -2.86 -22.46
C LEU A 109 -6.39 -3.07 -21.14
N LEU A 110 -6.67 -4.20 -20.49
CA LEU A 110 -6.01 -4.60 -19.24
C LEU A 110 -5.21 -5.87 -19.50
N GLU A 111 -3.89 -5.73 -19.49
CA GLU A 111 -2.94 -6.83 -19.60
C GLU A 111 -2.67 -7.39 -18.21
N LEU A 112 -3.14 -8.62 -17.96
CA LEU A 112 -2.94 -9.30 -16.68
C LEU A 112 -1.49 -9.75 -16.55
N LYS A 113 -0.92 -9.57 -15.36
CA LYS A 113 0.43 -10.05 -15.07
C LYS A 113 0.51 -11.58 -15.14
N ASN A 114 -0.50 -12.25 -14.61
CA ASN A 114 -0.69 -13.68 -14.78
C ASN A 114 -1.80 -13.92 -15.81
N LYS A 115 -1.42 -14.48 -16.96
CA LYS A 115 -2.33 -14.72 -18.09
C LYS A 115 -3.38 -15.78 -17.77
N ASP A 116 -3.09 -16.72 -16.88
CA ASP A 116 -4.04 -17.75 -16.47
C ASP A 116 -5.26 -17.17 -15.74
N ASP A 117 -5.11 -16.02 -15.08
CA ASP A 117 -6.20 -15.32 -14.39
C ASP A 117 -7.31 -14.89 -15.38
N ALA A 118 -6.98 -14.74 -16.68
CA ALA A 118 -7.96 -14.41 -17.71
C ALA A 118 -9.06 -15.47 -17.81
N LYS A 119 -8.77 -16.75 -17.51
CA LYS A 119 -9.74 -17.86 -17.58
C LYS A 119 -10.91 -17.69 -16.62
N GLU A 120 -10.73 -16.90 -15.55
CA GLU A 120 -11.74 -16.63 -14.53
C GLU A 120 -12.62 -15.41 -14.86
N ILE A 121 -12.28 -14.67 -15.92
CA ILE A 121 -12.94 -13.41 -16.27
C ILE A 121 -13.97 -13.64 -17.36
N SER A 122 -15.21 -13.27 -17.07
CA SER A 122 -16.33 -13.27 -18.03
C SER A 122 -16.90 -11.87 -18.22
N GLU A 123 -17.72 -11.69 -19.25
CA GLU A 123 -18.46 -10.45 -19.45
C GLU A 123 -19.35 -10.15 -18.23
N GLY A 124 -19.34 -8.89 -17.79
CA GLY A 124 -20.06 -8.43 -16.61
C GLY A 124 -19.33 -8.63 -15.28
N ASN A 125 -18.19 -9.35 -15.25
CA ASN A 125 -17.39 -9.48 -14.03
C ASN A 125 -16.94 -8.10 -13.55
N LYS A 126 -17.21 -7.78 -12.28
CA LYS A 126 -16.62 -6.62 -11.63
C LYS A 126 -15.15 -6.92 -11.33
N LEU A 127 -14.29 -5.98 -11.71
CA LEU A 127 -12.85 -6.07 -11.55
C LEU A 127 -12.38 -4.94 -10.66
N ASP A 128 -11.53 -5.27 -9.70
CA ASP A 128 -10.77 -4.35 -8.87
C ASP A 128 -9.30 -4.75 -8.97
N LEU A 129 -8.56 -4.01 -9.81
CA LEU A 129 -7.19 -4.36 -10.18
C LEU A 129 -6.23 -3.23 -9.83
N ILE A 130 -5.00 -3.59 -9.50
CA ILE A 130 -3.87 -2.66 -9.49
C ILE A 130 -3.04 -2.95 -10.74
N CYS A 131 -2.84 -1.92 -11.55
CA CYS A 131 -2.10 -2.01 -12.81
C CYS A 131 -1.04 -0.91 -12.88
N VAL A 132 -0.21 -0.95 -13.92
CA VAL A 132 0.78 0.07 -14.26
C VAL A 132 0.34 0.76 -15.55
N GLY A 133 0.20 2.08 -15.53
CA GLY A 133 -0.06 2.83 -16.76
C GLY A 133 1.17 2.87 -17.67
N THR A 134 0.94 3.00 -18.97
CA THR A 134 2.00 2.98 -19.99
C THR A 134 1.85 4.12 -21.00
N LYS A 135 2.94 4.42 -21.71
CA LYS A 135 2.95 5.24 -22.94
C LYS A 135 2.68 4.42 -24.19
N ASP A 136 2.74 3.10 -24.11
CA ASP A 136 2.54 2.19 -25.25
C ASP A 136 1.04 2.04 -25.57
N ASN A 137 0.29 3.15 -25.50
CA ASN A 137 -1.12 3.17 -25.87
C ASN A 137 -1.23 3.09 -27.39
N LEU A 138 -2.21 2.33 -27.88
CA LEU A 138 -2.54 2.26 -29.30
C LEU A 138 -3.62 3.30 -29.62
N SER A 139 -4.69 2.91 -30.28
CA SER A 139 -5.90 3.76 -30.40
C SER A 139 -6.69 3.88 -29.09
N PHE A 140 -6.27 3.18 -28.04
CA PHE A 140 -7.01 3.02 -26.78
C PHE A 140 -6.04 3.03 -25.58
N PRO A 141 -6.51 3.41 -24.38
CA PRO A 141 -5.75 3.28 -23.15
C PRO A 141 -5.38 1.83 -22.85
N ILE A 142 -4.13 1.60 -22.44
CA ILE A 142 -3.63 0.30 -22.02
C ILE A 142 -3.09 0.40 -20.60
N LEU A 143 -3.46 -0.55 -19.74
CA LEU A 143 -2.85 -0.76 -18.44
C LEU A 143 -2.16 -2.13 -18.42
N LYS A 144 -0.92 -2.14 -17.94
CA LYS A 144 -0.03 -3.32 -17.92
C LYS A 144 0.09 -3.92 -16.52
N ASN A 145 0.56 -5.17 -16.47
CA ASN A 145 0.88 -5.88 -15.23
C ASN A 145 -0.28 -5.87 -14.21
N CYS A 146 -1.51 -5.96 -14.68
CA CYS A 146 -2.67 -5.92 -13.81
C CYS A 146 -2.73 -7.16 -12.92
N VAL A 147 -2.95 -6.94 -11.62
CA VAL A 147 -3.19 -7.99 -10.61
C VAL A 147 -4.44 -7.65 -9.80
N LYS A 148 -5.08 -8.64 -9.18
CA LYS A 148 -6.19 -8.41 -8.25
C LYS A 148 -5.74 -7.52 -7.09
N SER A 149 -6.58 -6.56 -6.70
CA SER A 149 -6.23 -5.61 -5.63
C SER A 149 -5.94 -6.30 -4.30
N ASP A 150 -6.67 -7.39 -4.01
CA ASP A 150 -6.42 -8.26 -2.85
C ASP A 150 -4.99 -8.80 -2.83
N ASP A 151 -4.55 -9.43 -3.91
CA ASP A 151 -3.21 -10.03 -4.02
C ASP A 151 -2.12 -8.97 -3.93
N TYR A 152 -2.34 -7.80 -4.55
CA TYR A 152 -1.43 -6.67 -4.47
C TYR A 152 -1.26 -6.19 -3.03
N PHE A 153 -2.36 -5.94 -2.32
CA PHE A 153 -2.29 -5.40 -0.96
C PHE A 153 -1.82 -6.43 0.06
N GLN A 154 -2.11 -7.72 -0.15
CA GLN A 154 -1.52 -8.79 0.65
C GLN A 154 0.00 -8.80 0.51
N LYS A 155 0.52 -8.76 -0.72
CA LYS A 155 1.97 -8.69 -0.97
C LYS A 155 2.60 -7.41 -0.41
N TYR A 156 1.95 -6.27 -0.59
CA TYR A 156 2.41 -4.99 -0.01
C TYR A 156 2.51 -5.07 1.51
N PHE A 157 1.50 -5.64 2.16
CA PHE A 157 1.47 -5.87 3.60
C PHE A 157 2.64 -6.77 4.05
N GLU A 158 2.80 -7.94 3.43
CA GLU A 158 3.84 -8.91 3.76
C GLU A 158 5.26 -8.33 3.58
N VAL A 159 5.52 -7.65 2.47
CA VAL A 159 6.82 -7.03 2.20
C VAL A 159 7.11 -5.93 3.22
N THR A 160 6.12 -5.10 3.54
CA THR A 160 6.27 -4.00 4.50
C THR A 160 6.54 -4.53 5.90
N MET A 161 5.77 -5.52 6.37
CA MET A 161 5.98 -6.13 7.68
C MET A 161 7.29 -6.93 7.74
N SER A 162 7.70 -7.57 6.64
CA SER A 162 9.01 -8.24 6.55
C SER A 162 10.19 -7.27 6.72
N LYS A 163 10.08 -6.05 6.17
CA LYS A 163 11.07 -4.97 6.39
C LYS A 163 11.06 -4.51 7.86
N ILE A 164 9.88 -4.22 8.40
CA ILE A 164 9.71 -3.83 9.81
C ILE A 164 10.31 -4.86 10.76
N ASN A 165 10.09 -6.16 10.49
CA ASN A 165 10.61 -7.25 11.33
C ASN A 165 12.14 -7.35 11.35
N LYS A 166 12.83 -6.75 10.38
CA LYS A 166 14.30 -6.72 10.28
C LYS A 166 14.90 -5.43 10.84
N LEU A 167 14.08 -4.44 11.17
CA LEU A 167 14.56 -3.17 11.70
C LEU A 167 15.00 -3.33 13.16
N GLU A 168 16.15 -2.75 13.44
CA GLU A 168 16.66 -2.50 14.78
C GLU A 168 16.31 -1.09 15.25
N LYS A 169 16.33 -0.86 16.57
CA LYS A 169 15.83 0.38 17.20
C LYS A 169 16.52 1.67 16.73
N ASP A 170 17.78 1.55 16.29
CA ASP A 170 18.64 2.67 15.89
C ASP A 170 18.82 2.74 14.36
N ASP A 171 18.09 1.90 13.61
CA ASP A 171 18.14 1.91 12.15
C ASP A 171 17.55 3.20 11.57
N LYS A 172 18.05 3.62 10.41
CA LYS A 172 17.48 4.73 9.65
C LYS A 172 16.23 4.24 8.90
N PRO A 173 15.03 4.78 9.17
CA PRO A 173 13.82 4.37 8.46
C PRO A 173 13.86 4.84 6.99
N SER A 174 13.41 3.97 6.09
CA SER A 174 13.34 4.20 4.64
C SER A 174 11.95 4.63 4.16
N SER A 175 10.94 4.59 5.03
CA SER A 175 9.56 4.95 4.69
C SER A 175 8.80 5.58 5.87
N PRO A 176 7.62 6.19 5.62
CA PRO A 176 6.81 6.77 6.69
C PRO A 176 6.36 5.75 7.72
N ILE A 177 5.99 4.54 7.27
CA ILE A 177 5.51 3.47 8.15
C ILE A 177 6.62 2.89 9.04
N GLU A 178 7.85 2.78 8.51
CA GLU A 178 9.04 2.43 9.31
C GLU A 178 9.37 3.51 10.33
N THR A 179 9.27 4.79 9.93
CA THR A 179 9.45 5.92 10.84
C THR A 179 8.44 5.88 11.99
N PHE A 180 7.18 5.58 11.68
CA PHE A 180 6.12 5.44 12.67
C PHE A 180 6.37 4.26 13.62
N TYR A 181 6.76 3.11 13.09
CA TYR A 181 7.13 1.94 13.87
C TYR A 181 8.29 2.22 14.84
N LEU A 182 9.39 2.82 14.37
CA LEU A 182 10.53 3.15 15.23
C LEU A 182 10.16 4.18 16.30
N ALA A 183 9.28 5.13 15.99
CA ALA A 183 8.75 6.09 16.96
C ALA A 183 7.93 5.40 18.06
N LEU A 184 7.04 4.47 17.70
CA LEU A 184 6.31 3.65 18.68
C LEU A 184 7.26 2.83 19.55
N TRP A 185 8.25 2.16 18.95
CA TRP A 185 9.20 1.35 19.68
C TRP A 185 10.02 2.20 20.66
N LYS A 186 10.54 3.34 20.21
CA LYS A 186 11.27 4.30 21.04
C LYS A 186 10.42 4.86 22.17
N PHE A 187 9.16 5.19 21.91
CA PHE A 187 8.22 5.64 22.91
C PHE A 187 8.01 4.60 24.00
N ASP A 188 7.78 3.33 23.64
CA ASP A 188 7.52 2.27 24.62
C ASP A 188 8.80 1.85 25.38
N ILE A 189 9.99 2.05 24.82
CA ILE A 189 11.26 1.95 25.56
C ILE A 189 11.36 3.06 26.62
N GLN A 190 11.01 4.30 26.27
CA GLN A 190 11.07 5.45 27.18
C GLN A 190 10.00 5.40 28.26
N LYS A 191 8.84 4.80 27.95
CA LYS A 191 7.71 4.60 28.87
C LYS A 191 7.26 3.14 28.85
N PRO A 192 7.98 2.25 29.56
CA PRO A 192 7.76 0.80 29.50
C PRO A 192 6.30 0.37 29.63
N ASN A 193 5.84 -0.45 28.68
CA ASN A 193 4.50 -1.05 28.61
C ASN A 193 3.34 -0.04 28.51
N THR A 194 3.61 1.18 28.02
CA THR A 194 2.54 2.15 27.78
C THR A 194 1.68 1.73 26.58
N LEU A 195 2.30 1.19 25.54
CA LEU A 195 1.57 0.75 24.34
C LEU A 195 0.69 -0.48 24.54
N ASP A 196 0.97 -1.34 25.53
CA ASP A 196 0.16 -2.53 25.82
C ASP A 196 -1.28 -2.18 26.29
N LYS A 197 -1.44 -0.97 26.85
CA LYS A 197 -2.75 -0.43 27.26
C LYS A 197 -3.68 -0.21 26.08
N TYR A 198 -3.14 0.04 24.89
CA TYR A 198 -3.90 0.32 23.68
C TYR A 198 -4.07 -0.97 22.87
N LYS A 199 -5.29 -1.52 22.85
CA LYS A 199 -5.63 -2.68 22.03
C LYS A 199 -5.74 -2.31 20.57
N THR A 200 -6.20 -1.08 20.29
CA THR A 200 -6.28 -0.54 18.94
C THR A 200 -5.44 0.71 18.74
N PHE A 201 -5.01 0.97 17.51
CA PHE A 201 -4.41 2.26 17.16
C PHE A 201 -5.38 3.44 17.41
N SER A 202 -6.69 3.22 17.26
CA SER A 202 -7.69 4.24 17.55
C SER A 202 -7.69 4.66 19.02
N GLU A 203 -7.53 3.71 19.95
CA GLU A 203 -7.38 4.02 21.38
C GLU A 203 -6.12 4.85 21.67
N LEU A 204 -4.99 4.55 21.01
CA LEU A 204 -3.79 5.37 21.11
C LEU A 204 -4.05 6.80 20.63
N MET A 205 -4.69 6.98 19.46
CA MET A 205 -5.03 8.31 18.93
C MET A 205 -5.95 9.11 19.85
N GLN A 206 -6.86 8.44 20.57
CA GLN A 206 -7.76 9.08 21.53
C GLN A 206 -7.02 9.56 22.78
N ASN A 207 -5.91 8.92 23.15
CA ASN A 207 -5.01 9.45 24.18
C ASN A 207 -4.07 10.49 23.57
N LYS A 208 -4.54 11.74 23.54
CA LYS A 208 -3.81 12.86 22.95
C LYS A 208 -2.39 13.03 23.50
N SER A 209 -2.16 12.83 24.80
CA SER A 209 -0.83 13.02 25.39
C SER A 209 0.18 12.04 24.81
N ASP A 210 -0.14 10.75 24.82
CA ASP A 210 0.78 9.72 24.33
C ASP A 210 0.90 9.78 22.81
N PHE A 211 -0.19 10.07 22.09
CA PHE A 211 -0.16 10.21 20.64
C PHE A 211 0.65 11.42 20.17
N ASP A 212 0.56 12.56 20.86
CA ASP A 212 1.34 13.76 20.54
C ASP A 212 2.85 13.51 20.74
N GLU A 213 3.23 12.75 21.77
CA GLU A 213 4.62 12.35 21.99
C GLU A 213 5.15 11.40 20.90
N VAL A 214 4.38 10.38 20.53
CA VAL A 214 4.71 9.50 19.38
C VAL A 214 4.85 10.34 18.11
N THR A 215 3.94 11.27 17.87
CA THR A 215 3.97 12.16 16.69
C THR A 215 5.19 13.08 16.71
N ALA A 216 5.61 13.58 17.87
CA ALA A 216 6.83 14.36 18.01
C ALA A 216 8.07 13.53 17.64
N LEU A 217 8.12 12.26 18.06
CA LEU A 217 9.18 11.32 17.67
C LEU A 217 9.18 11.05 16.15
N VAL A 218 8.00 10.89 15.53
CA VAL A 218 7.90 10.76 14.07
C VAL A 218 8.47 11.99 13.37
N LYS A 219 8.03 13.20 13.77
CA LYS A 219 8.49 14.46 13.18
C LYS A 219 9.99 14.68 13.32
N ALA A 220 10.59 14.20 14.41
CA ALA A 220 12.02 14.30 14.65
C ALA A 220 12.86 13.37 13.76
N ASN A 221 12.28 12.28 13.23
CA ASN A 221 13.00 11.26 12.45
C ASN A 221 12.58 11.17 10.98
N ILE A 222 11.53 11.91 10.58
CA ILE A 222 11.09 11.97 9.19
C ILE A 222 11.97 12.94 8.37
N THR A 223 12.49 12.45 7.25
CA THR A 223 13.34 13.19 6.29
C THR A 223 12.63 13.28 4.94
N GLU A 224 13.05 14.18 4.06
CA GLU A 224 12.47 14.24 2.70
C GLU A 224 12.58 12.89 1.97
N GLU A 225 13.66 12.13 2.21
CA GLU A 225 13.90 10.82 1.60
C GLU A 225 12.87 9.76 2.02
N ASN A 226 12.36 9.82 3.26
CA ASN A 226 11.45 8.81 3.81
C ASN A 226 10.01 9.34 3.99
N ARG A 227 9.69 10.52 3.46
CA ARG A 227 8.32 11.10 3.48
C ARG A 227 7.39 10.46 2.46
N THR A 228 7.93 9.83 1.41
CA THR A 228 7.12 9.26 0.34
C THR A 228 6.92 7.76 0.56
N THR A 229 5.67 7.32 0.45
CA THR A 229 5.35 5.89 0.45
C THR A 229 5.69 5.34 -0.92
N THR A 230 6.71 4.49 -1.00
CA THR A 230 7.00 3.76 -2.24
C THR A 230 6.11 2.55 -2.32
N MET A 231 5.19 2.55 -3.28
CA MET A 231 4.31 1.43 -3.55
C MET A 231 5.03 0.41 -4.44
N PRO A 232 4.93 -0.90 -4.15
CA PRO A 232 5.53 -1.91 -5.02
C PRO A 232 4.89 -1.88 -6.40
N THR A 233 5.66 -2.16 -7.45
CA THR A 233 5.06 -2.40 -8.77
C THR A 233 4.30 -3.73 -8.74
N PRO A 234 3.06 -3.79 -9.27
CA PRO A 234 2.30 -5.02 -9.46
C PRO A 234 3.11 -6.20 -9.97
#